data_AF-A0A843JH88-F1
#
_entry.id   AF-A0A843JH88-F1
#
_cell.length_a   1.000
_cell.length_b   1.000
_cell.length_c   1.000
_cell.angle_alpha   90.00
_cell.angle_beta   90.00
_cell.angle_gamma   90.00
#
_symmetry.space_group_name_H-M   'P 1'
#
loop_
_entity.id
_entity.type
_entity.pdbx_description
1 polymer ?
#
loop_
_entity_poly.entity_id
_entity_poly.type
_entity_poly.pdbx_seq_one_letter_code
_entity_poly.pdbx_strand_id
1 'polypeptide(L)'
;MTKEQANNLRNHILNDNKILYCMKDRPCTETCMCWKLECNDGWLNVIDELSKSLEALNYIYYPKFRVRIQADQVKEKFGLLAFYHSIIVDPPKWMSLWKKISQKFFDKIAKLDFKKAEVIDHDTYDEIKEIELTTEDEYKKEKKANARCCNVKVFEKDGKYIKKTTFTHYKKTHFIATKHKFLYSLLMKRHLIEKWPMRLFDFNPSYEQQCISHLLDDKTKKLIKKAEDDCYNVCELCGYHISDDNEYSPRCITRGWIQYLCKDCANKTKYEYIMNGSIWKDGKEIMTKKQYAEEKAKIEERFKVAQEDDDLEEIDDENQD
;
A
#
# COMPACT_ATOMS: atom_id res chain seq x y z
N MET A 1 11.79 -10.22 29.61
CA MET A 1 12.93 -9.71 28.81
C MET A 1 13.21 -8.27 29.20
N THR A 2 14.47 -7.85 29.29
CA THR A 2 14.81 -6.42 29.49
C THR A 2 14.65 -5.64 28.17
N LYS A 3 14.47 -4.32 28.23
CA LYS A 3 14.38 -3.47 27.02
C LYS A 3 15.60 -3.59 26.10
N GLU A 4 16.79 -3.73 26.68
CA GLU A 4 18.03 -3.91 25.92
C GLU A 4 18.05 -5.25 25.18
N GLN A 5 17.71 -6.35 25.87
CA GLN A 5 17.58 -7.67 25.24
C GLN A 5 16.55 -7.65 24.10
N ALA A 6 15.42 -6.97 24.30
CA ALA A 6 14.39 -6.84 23.28
C ALA A 6 14.89 -6.06 22.05
N ASN A 7 15.60 -4.95 22.26
CA ASN A 7 16.18 -4.17 21.17
C ASN A 7 17.26 -4.97 20.41
N ASN A 8 18.08 -5.73 21.12
CA ASN A 8 19.08 -6.60 20.51
C ASN A 8 18.43 -7.68 19.65
N LEU A 9 17.37 -8.32 20.17
CA LEU A 9 16.61 -9.33 19.42
C LEU A 9 15.90 -8.73 18.20
N ARG A 10 15.24 -7.57 18.34
CA ARG A 10 14.60 -6.85 17.23
C ARG A 10 15.60 -6.54 16.11
N ASN A 11 16.81 -6.08 16.47
CA ASN A 11 17.88 -5.83 15.50
C ASN A 11 18.40 -7.12 14.86
N HIS A 12 18.55 -8.20 15.63
CA HIS A 12 18.93 -9.53 15.11
C HIS A 12 17.93 -10.02 14.07
N ILE A 13 16.62 -10.04 14.39
CA ILE A 13 15.56 -10.45 13.46
C ILE A 13 15.65 -9.69 12.13
N LEU A 14 15.79 -8.37 12.20
CA LEU A 14 15.83 -7.50 11.02
C LEU A 14 17.13 -7.65 10.20
N ASN A 15 18.26 -7.93 10.84
CA ASN A 15 19.56 -7.98 10.18
C ASN A 15 19.91 -9.38 9.64
N ASP A 16 19.39 -10.43 10.25
CA ASP A 16 19.67 -11.81 9.84
C ASP A 16 18.74 -12.24 8.70
N ASN A 17 17.51 -11.73 8.66
CA ASN A 17 16.52 -12.03 7.63
C ASN A 17 16.49 -10.94 6.53
N LYS A 18 17.63 -10.76 5.85
CA LYS A 18 17.88 -9.62 4.94
C LYS A 18 16.99 -9.58 3.70
N ILE A 19 16.60 -10.74 3.15
CA ILE A 19 15.77 -10.79 1.95
C ILE A 19 14.34 -10.42 2.31
N LEU A 20 13.83 -10.97 3.42
CA LEU A 20 12.50 -10.69 3.96
C LEU A 20 12.33 -9.22 4.34
N TYR A 21 13.30 -8.65 5.06
CA TYR A 21 13.26 -7.27 5.57
C TYR A 21 14.09 -6.28 4.74
N CYS A 22 14.23 -6.50 3.43
CA CYS A 22 15.06 -5.66 2.58
C CYS A 22 14.62 -4.18 2.50
N MET A 23 13.39 -3.88 2.91
CA MET A 23 12.80 -2.53 2.89
C MET A 23 12.97 -1.76 4.21
N LYS A 24 13.53 -2.36 5.26
CA LYS A 24 13.58 -1.74 6.60
C LYS A 24 14.32 -0.39 6.69
N ASP A 25 15.27 -0.15 5.78
CA ASP A 25 16.10 1.06 5.78
C ASP A 25 15.62 2.14 4.77
N ARG A 26 14.45 1.92 4.16
CA ARG A 26 13.83 2.84 3.19
C ARG A 26 13.07 3.97 3.91
N PRO A 27 12.86 5.14 3.27
CA PRO A 27 12.11 6.23 3.87
C PRO A 27 10.63 5.86 4.07
N CYS A 28 9.98 6.50 5.05
CA CYS A 28 8.58 6.28 5.37
C CYS A 28 7.60 6.62 4.22
N THR A 29 8.04 7.43 3.25
CA THR A 29 7.26 7.72 2.03
C THR A 29 7.21 6.55 1.05
N GLU A 30 8.09 5.54 1.21
CA GLU A 30 8.18 4.37 0.33
C GLU A 30 7.66 3.09 0.99
N THR A 31 7.75 2.95 2.31
CA THR A 31 7.38 1.70 2.99
C THR A 31 7.03 1.89 4.48
N CYS A 32 6.14 1.03 4.97
CA CYS A 32 5.83 0.92 6.40
C CYS A 32 6.91 0.18 7.20
N MET A 33 7.82 -0.57 6.55
CA MET A 33 8.92 -1.25 7.24
C MET A 33 9.95 -0.29 7.86
N CYS A 34 9.91 1.00 7.53
CA CYS A 34 10.75 2.02 8.17
C CYS A 34 10.48 2.14 9.68
N TRP A 35 9.28 1.75 10.13
CA TRP A 35 8.90 1.68 11.54
C TRP A 35 9.36 0.39 12.23
N LYS A 36 10.06 -0.48 11.49
CA LYS A 36 10.61 -1.76 12.00
C LYS A 36 9.50 -2.71 12.48
N LEU A 37 9.69 -3.35 13.63
CA LEU A 37 8.73 -4.27 14.24
C LEU A 37 7.93 -3.52 15.31
N GLU A 38 6.70 -3.15 15.00
CA GLU A 38 5.77 -2.40 15.86
C GLU A 38 4.91 -3.36 16.71
N CYS A 39 5.57 -4.29 17.39
CA CYS A 39 4.94 -5.27 18.27
C CYS A 39 5.55 -5.21 19.67
N ASN A 40 4.77 -5.65 20.66
CA ASN A 40 5.26 -5.82 22.02
C ASN A 40 6.40 -6.87 22.11
N ASP A 41 7.31 -6.64 23.05
CA ASP A 41 8.60 -7.34 23.11
C ASP A 41 8.46 -8.85 23.39
N GLY A 42 7.39 -9.28 24.09
CA GLY A 42 7.13 -10.68 24.39
C GLY A 42 6.90 -11.56 23.16
N TRP A 43 6.50 -10.99 22.02
CA TRP A 43 6.28 -11.73 20.78
C TRP A 43 7.52 -11.84 19.89
N LEU A 44 8.64 -11.21 20.25
CA LEU A 44 9.82 -11.18 19.39
C LEU A 44 10.38 -12.58 19.09
N ASN A 45 10.24 -13.56 20.00
CA ASN A 45 10.64 -14.95 19.74
C ASN A 45 9.76 -15.60 18.65
N VAL A 46 8.43 -15.43 18.74
CA VAL A 46 7.50 -15.95 17.72
C VAL A 46 7.78 -15.30 16.36
N ILE A 47 8.03 -13.98 16.36
CA ILE A 47 8.38 -13.24 15.13
C ILE A 47 9.73 -13.72 14.57
N ASP A 48 10.73 -14.02 15.41
CA ASP A 48 12.04 -14.54 14.97
C ASP A 48 11.90 -15.91 14.29
N GLU A 49 11.13 -16.83 14.89
CA GLU A 49 10.86 -18.15 14.32
C GLU A 49 10.10 -18.08 12.99
N LEU A 50 9.08 -17.22 12.92
CA LEU A 50 8.36 -16.93 11.68
C LEU A 50 9.33 -16.37 10.61
N SER A 51 10.13 -15.39 10.99
CA SER A 51 11.07 -14.72 10.08
C SER A 51 12.08 -15.70 9.50
N LYS A 52 12.68 -16.56 10.33
CA LYS A 52 13.61 -17.61 9.90
C LYS A 52 12.95 -18.58 8.92
N SER A 53 11.70 -18.95 9.18
CA SER A 53 10.94 -19.86 8.32
C SER A 53 10.66 -19.24 6.95
N LEU A 54 10.25 -17.97 6.91
CA LEU A 54 10.00 -17.24 5.66
C LEU A 54 11.30 -16.96 4.89
N GLU A 55 12.39 -16.61 5.60
CA GLU A 55 13.69 -16.38 4.98
C GLU A 55 14.28 -17.68 4.41
N ALA A 56 14.06 -18.83 5.05
CA ALA A 56 14.43 -20.13 4.48
C ALA A 56 13.71 -20.39 3.14
N LEU A 57 12.42 -20.04 3.03
CA LEU A 57 11.72 -20.08 1.74
C LEU A 57 12.37 -19.14 0.72
N ASN A 58 12.73 -17.91 1.11
CA ASN A 58 13.46 -17.00 0.24
C ASN A 58 14.76 -17.63 -0.28
N TYR A 59 15.57 -18.26 0.56
CA TYR A 59 16.81 -18.92 0.14
C TYR A 59 16.59 -20.07 -0.85
N ILE A 60 15.47 -20.79 -0.75
CA ILE A 60 15.14 -21.89 -1.67
C ILE A 60 14.67 -21.36 -3.03
N TYR A 61 13.74 -20.41 -3.04
CA TYR A 61 13.03 -20.03 -4.27
C TYR A 61 13.67 -18.83 -4.99
N TYR A 62 14.30 -17.90 -4.26
CA TYR A 62 14.83 -16.68 -4.86
C TYR A 62 15.96 -16.92 -5.86
N PRO A 63 17.00 -17.74 -5.59
CA PRO A 63 18.09 -17.93 -6.54
C PRO A 63 17.64 -18.54 -7.87
N LYS A 64 16.66 -19.45 -7.82
CA LYS A 64 16.17 -20.20 -8.98
C LYS A 64 15.10 -19.45 -9.77
N PHE A 65 14.11 -18.89 -9.07
CA PHE A 65 12.92 -18.32 -9.71
C PHE A 65 12.86 -16.80 -9.65
N ARG A 66 13.72 -16.15 -8.86
CA ARG A 66 13.63 -14.71 -8.57
C ARG A 66 12.31 -14.29 -7.95
N VAL A 67 11.61 -15.22 -7.32
CA VAL A 67 10.42 -14.97 -6.53
C VAL A 67 10.83 -14.97 -5.06
N ARG A 68 10.44 -13.94 -4.33
CA ARG A 68 10.72 -13.80 -2.90
C ARG A 68 9.55 -13.22 -2.14
N ILE A 69 9.47 -13.57 -0.87
CA ILE A 69 8.59 -13.00 0.13
C ILE A 69 9.27 -11.73 0.66
N GLN A 70 8.51 -10.64 0.70
CA GLN A 70 8.92 -9.37 1.31
C GLN A 70 7.92 -9.02 2.41
N ALA A 71 8.41 -8.66 3.59
CA ALA A 71 7.58 -8.09 4.64
C ALA A 71 7.32 -6.61 4.32
N ASP A 72 6.05 -6.20 4.38
CA ASP A 72 5.63 -4.82 4.13
C ASP A 72 5.35 -4.06 5.44
N GLN A 73 4.84 -4.76 6.45
CA GLN A 73 4.66 -4.25 7.81
C GLN A 73 4.52 -5.41 8.80
N VAL A 74 5.12 -5.27 9.99
CA VAL A 74 4.89 -6.18 11.12
C VAL A 74 4.48 -5.34 12.32
N LYS A 75 3.23 -5.49 12.75
CA LYS A 75 2.67 -4.68 13.84
C LYS A 75 1.69 -5.48 14.68
N GLU A 76 1.38 -4.92 15.85
CA GLU A 76 0.21 -5.32 16.61
C GLU A 76 -1.04 -4.60 16.10
N LYS A 77 -2.15 -5.33 15.94
CA LYS A 77 -3.45 -4.78 15.55
C LYS A 77 -4.56 -5.49 16.32
N PHE A 78 -5.29 -4.74 17.15
CA PHE A 78 -6.36 -5.25 18.01
C PHE A 78 -5.91 -6.40 18.93
N GLY A 79 -4.71 -6.28 19.50
CA GLY A 79 -4.11 -7.33 20.33
C GLY A 79 -3.58 -8.53 19.56
N LEU A 80 -3.57 -8.51 18.24
CA LEU A 80 -3.08 -9.62 17.42
C LEU A 80 -1.82 -9.23 16.66
N LEU A 81 -0.96 -10.22 16.40
CA LEU A 81 0.10 -10.06 15.42
C LEU A 81 -0.53 -9.86 14.04
N ALA A 82 -0.10 -8.81 13.34
CA ALA A 82 -0.46 -8.56 11.96
C ALA A 82 0.81 -8.50 11.11
N PHE A 83 0.99 -9.50 10.25
CA PHE A 83 2.14 -9.63 9.36
C PHE A 83 1.71 -9.40 7.90
N TYR A 84 1.96 -8.20 7.39
CA TYR A 84 1.66 -7.84 6.01
C TYR A 84 2.83 -8.21 5.10
N HIS A 85 2.54 -8.86 3.98
CA HIS A 85 3.55 -9.31 3.05
C HIS A 85 3.11 -9.17 1.60
N SER A 86 4.12 -9.13 0.72
CA SER A 86 3.96 -9.19 -0.72
C SER A 86 4.89 -10.26 -1.28
N ILE A 87 4.45 -10.91 -2.35
CA ILE A 87 5.31 -11.79 -3.15
C ILE A 87 5.87 -10.97 -4.32
N ILE A 88 7.19 -10.79 -4.32
CA ILE A 88 7.90 -10.00 -5.31
C ILE A 88 8.56 -10.92 -6.32
N VAL A 89 8.24 -10.70 -7.60
CA VAL A 89 8.95 -11.33 -8.73
C VAL A 89 9.96 -10.33 -9.27
N ASP A 90 11.24 -10.55 -8.97
CA ASP A 90 12.31 -9.69 -9.46
C ASP A 90 12.56 -9.96 -10.96
N PRO A 91 12.76 -8.91 -11.77
CA PRO A 91 13.08 -9.09 -13.17
C PRO A 91 14.47 -9.75 -13.33
N PRO A 92 14.75 -10.31 -14.52
CA PRO A 92 16.06 -10.88 -14.83
C PRO A 92 17.22 -9.91 -14.56
N LYS A 93 18.38 -10.44 -14.17
CA LYS A 93 19.59 -9.65 -13.86
C LYS A 93 19.95 -8.68 -14.99
N TRP A 94 19.89 -9.14 -16.25
CA TRP A 94 20.21 -8.31 -17.41
C TRP A 94 19.27 -7.10 -17.56
N MET A 95 18.00 -7.26 -17.18
CA MET A 95 17.00 -6.18 -17.24
C MET A 95 17.26 -5.15 -16.15
N SER A 96 17.64 -5.59 -14.94
CA SER A 96 18.07 -4.68 -13.86
C SER A 96 19.35 -3.91 -14.22
N LEU A 97 20.29 -4.55 -14.93
CA LEU A 97 21.50 -3.92 -15.44
C LEU A 97 21.16 -2.90 -16.53
N TRP A 98 20.27 -3.26 -17.45
CA TRP A 98 19.81 -2.38 -18.52
C TRP A 98 19.12 -1.14 -17.95
N LYS A 99 18.24 -1.29 -16.94
CA LYS A 99 17.62 -0.17 -16.21
C LYS A 99 18.66 0.77 -15.59
N LYS A 100 19.73 0.24 -15.00
CA LYS A 100 20.82 1.07 -14.44
C LYS A 100 21.59 1.82 -15.53
N ILE A 101 21.87 1.16 -16.65
CA ILE A 101 22.59 1.76 -17.79
C ILE A 101 21.72 2.86 -18.41
N SER A 102 20.45 2.57 -18.68
CA SER A 102 19.52 3.53 -19.28
C SER A 102 19.28 4.72 -18.36
N GLN A 103 19.09 4.51 -17.05
CA GLN A 103 18.95 5.60 -16.09
C GLN A 103 20.18 6.53 -16.10
N LYS A 104 21.40 5.98 -16.03
CA LYS A 104 22.63 6.80 -16.11
C LYS A 104 22.75 7.56 -17.42
N PHE A 105 22.37 6.94 -18.54
CA PHE A 105 22.35 7.58 -19.84
C PHE A 105 21.36 8.75 -19.87
N PHE A 106 20.13 8.55 -19.40
CA PHE A 106 19.11 9.59 -19.33
C PHE A 106 19.45 10.69 -18.34
N ASP A 107 20.01 10.37 -17.17
CA ASP A 107 20.48 11.36 -16.20
C ASP A 107 21.61 12.22 -16.79
N LYS A 108 22.52 11.61 -17.56
CA LYS A 108 23.58 12.35 -18.27
C LYS A 108 23.00 13.26 -19.35
N ILE A 109 22.00 12.78 -20.09
CA ILE A 109 21.29 13.59 -21.08
C ILE A 109 20.51 14.74 -20.41
N ALA A 110 19.85 14.50 -19.28
CA ALA A 110 19.13 15.52 -18.53
C ALA A 110 20.07 16.59 -17.95
N LYS A 111 21.30 16.20 -17.60
CA LYS A 111 22.38 17.11 -17.16
C LYS A 111 23.06 17.84 -18.30
N LEU A 112 22.93 17.41 -19.56
CA LEU A 112 23.35 18.21 -20.70
C LEU A 112 22.41 19.42 -20.75
N ASP A 113 22.85 20.50 -20.14
CA ASP A 113 22.12 21.73 -19.86
C ASP A 113 21.21 22.13 -21.03
N PHE A 114 19.92 21.82 -20.91
CA PHE A 114 18.88 22.61 -21.54
C PHE A 114 18.62 23.90 -20.74
N LYS A 115 19.47 24.28 -19.78
CA LYS A 115 19.35 25.53 -18.99
C LYS A 115 19.34 26.82 -19.81
N LYS A 116 19.66 26.79 -21.11
CA LYS A 116 19.45 27.94 -22.02
C LYS A 116 18.14 27.89 -22.80
N ALA A 117 17.39 26.79 -22.72
CA ALA A 117 15.99 26.82 -23.07
C ALA A 117 15.28 27.43 -21.85
N GLU A 118 15.19 28.76 -21.82
CA GLU A 118 14.16 29.40 -21.02
C GLU A 118 12.86 28.64 -21.29
N VAL A 119 12.24 28.14 -20.23
CA VAL A 119 10.85 27.69 -20.31
C VAL A 119 10.09 28.98 -20.59
N ILE A 120 9.92 29.29 -21.86
CA ILE A 120 9.08 30.39 -22.30
C ILE A 120 7.70 29.98 -21.84
N ASP A 121 7.16 30.73 -20.88
CA ASP A 121 5.76 30.65 -20.53
C ASP A 121 4.99 30.73 -21.84
N HIS A 122 4.30 29.66 -22.20
CA HIS A 122 3.59 29.62 -23.46
C HIS A 122 2.43 30.60 -23.28
N ASP A 123 2.63 31.85 -23.69
CA ASP A 123 1.53 32.76 -24.05
C ASP A 123 0.81 32.12 -25.24
N THR A 124 0.05 31.07 -24.99
CA THR A 124 -0.94 30.55 -25.91
C THR A 124 -2.05 31.58 -25.93
N TYR A 125 -2.12 32.34 -27.02
CA TYR A 125 -3.35 33.02 -27.36
C TYR A 125 -4.03 32.23 -28.45
N ASP A 126 -5.33 32.02 -28.26
CA ASP A 126 -6.17 31.39 -29.25
C ASP A 126 -6.68 32.47 -30.20
N GLU A 127 -6.25 32.43 -31.46
CA GLU A 127 -6.86 33.26 -32.50
C GLU A 127 -8.14 32.54 -32.97
N ILE A 128 -9.27 33.18 -32.70
CA ILE A 128 -10.59 32.68 -33.08
C ILE A 128 -10.98 33.32 -34.40
N LYS A 129 -11.15 32.51 -35.45
CA LYS A 129 -11.78 32.95 -36.71
C LYS A 129 -13.16 32.35 -36.83
N GLU A 130 -14.15 33.23 -36.92
CA GLU A 130 -15.54 32.86 -37.21
C GLU A 130 -15.84 33.17 -38.67
N ILE A 131 -16.30 32.16 -39.39
CA ILE A 131 -16.70 32.27 -40.78
C ILE A 131 -18.16 31.85 -40.86
N GLU A 132 -19.00 32.75 -41.35
CA GLU A 132 -20.40 32.45 -41.63
C GLU A 132 -20.48 31.58 -42.89
N LEU A 133 -21.15 30.44 -42.78
CA LEU A 133 -21.41 29.55 -43.90
C LEU A 133 -22.75 29.93 -44.51
N THR A 134 -22.74 30.18 -45.81
CA THR A 134 -23.89 30.71 -46.55
C THR A 134 -24.99 29.68 -46.80
N THR A 135 -24.68 28.38 -46.73
CA THR A 135 -25.61 27.32 -47.09
C THR A 135 -25.56 26.12 -46.14
N GLU A 136 -26.69 25.42 -46.01
CA GLU A 136 -26.81 24.20 -45.20
C GLU A 136 -25.92 23.05 -45.73
N ASP A 137 -25.69 23.01 -47.05
CA ASP A 137 -24.83 22.00 -47.67
C ASP A 137 -23.35 22.22 -47.35
N GLU A 138 -22.90 23.48 -47.26
CA GLU A 138 -21.56 23.84 -46.77
C GLU A 138 -21.38 23.43 -45.30
N TYR A 139 -22.40 23.65 -44.47
CA TYR A 139 -22.42 23.21 -43.08
C TYR A 139 -22.27 21.69 -42.96
N LYS A 140 -23.06 20.91 -43.69
CA LYS A 140 -23.00 19.43 -43.67
C LYS A 140 -21.64 18.91 -44.14
N LYS A 141 -21.05 19.53 -45.18
CA LYS A 141 -19.73 19.16 -45.71
C LYS A 141 -18.61 19.44 -44.71
N GLU A 142 -18.62 20.62 -44.07
CA GLU A 142 -17.64 21.03 -43.07
C GLU A 142 -17.75 20.22 -41.78
N LYS A 143 -18.98 19.93 -41.31
CA LYS A 143 -19.20 19.08 -40.13
C LYS A 143 -18.59 17.67 -40.30
N LYS A 144 -18.68 17.11 -41.51
CA LYS A 144 -18.07 15.81 -41.84
C LYS A 144 -16.54 15.87 -41.95
N ALA A 145 -15.98 16.99 -42.43
CA ALA A 145 -14.54 17.21 -42.49
C ALA A 145 -13.92 17.46 -41.11
N ASN A 146 -14.62 18.18 -40.24
CA ASN A 146 -14.13 18.57 -38.91
C ASN A 146 -14.12 17.45 -37.88
N ALA A 147 -14.79 16.32 -38.13
CA ALA A 147 -14.64 15.11 -37.33
C ALA A 147 -13.18 14.59 -37.28
N ARG A 148 -12.28 15.11 -38.12
CA ARG A 148 -10.86 14.72 -38.18
C ARG A 148 -9.89 15.77 -37.61
N CYS A 149 -10.35 16.97 -37.23
CA CYS A 149 -9.49 18.07 -36.80
C CYS A 149 -9.98 18.65 -35.46
N CYS A 150 -9.19 18.53 -34.41
CA CYS A 150 -9.58 18.81 -33.01
C CYS A 150 -9.97 20.29 -32.73
N ASN A 151 -9.63 21.22 -33.61
CA ASN A 151 -9.67 22.66 -33.33
C ASN A 151 -10.72 23.45 -34.13
N VAL A 152 -11.64 22.76 -34.81
CA VAL A 152 -12.72 23.40 -35.58
C VAL A 152 -14.08 22.96 -35.04
N LYS A 153 -14.92 23.91 -34.62
CA LYS A 153 -16.29 23.67 -34.17
C LYS A 153 -17.26 24.38 -35.11
N VAL A 154 -18.31 23.68 -35.52
CA VAL A 154 -19.38 24.25 -36.35
C VAL A 154 -20.69 24.16 -35.58
N PHE A 155 -21.36 25.29 -35.40
CA PHE A 155 -22.62 25.37 -34.65
C PHE A 155 -23.56 26.38 -35.31
N GLU A 156 -24.85 26.25 -35.01
CA GLU A 156 -25.90 27.16 -35.51
C GLU A 156 -26.19 28.21 -34.44
N LYS A 157 -26.27 29.48 -34.84
CA LYS A 157 -26.59 30.60 -33.96
C LYS A 157 -27.42 31.62 -34.74
N ASP A 158 -28.61 31.96 -34.24
CA ASP A 158 -29.52 32.95 -34.83
C ASP A 158 -29.87 32.68 -36.31
N GLY A 159 -30.08 31.40 -36.66
CA GLY A 159 -30.41 30.97 -38.03
C GLY A 159 -29.25 31.00 -39.03
N LYS A 160 -28.02 31.23 -38.54
CA LYS A 160 -26.79 31.23 -39.33
C LYS A 160 -25.85 30.11 -38.89
N TYR A 161 -25.16 29.50 -39.85
CA TYR A 161 -24.19 28.45 -39.60
C TYR A 161 -22.80 29.07 -39.41
N ILE A 162 -22.20 28.91 -38.23
CA ILE A 162 -20.90 29.51 -37.91
C ILE A 162 -19.84 28.43 -37.79
N LYS A 163 -18.75 28.57 -38.55
CA LYS A 163 -17.52 27.77 -38.42
C LYS A 163 -16.52 28.56 -37.56
N LYS A 164 -16.26 28.06 -36.36
CA LYS A 164 -15.27 28.60 -35.43
C LYS A 164 -14.00 27.77 -35.49
N THR A 165 -12.92 28.36 -36.00
CA THR A 165 -11.60 27.73 -36.03
C THR A 165 -10.73 28.39 -34.98
N THR A 166 -10.16 27.57 -34.09
CA THR A 166 -9.25 28.04 -33.04
C THR A 166 -7.83 27.72 -33.48
N PHE A 167 -7.03 28.76 -33.69
CA PHE A 167 -5.60 28.61 -33.99
C PHE A 167 -4.82 28.86 -32.72
N THR A 168 -4.21 27.81 -32.17
CA THR A 168 -3.25 27.96 -31.07
C THR A 168 -1.91 28.37 -31.68
N HIS A 169 -1.56 29.65 -31.54
CA HIS A 169 -0.29 30.17 -32.02
C HIS A 169 0.79 29.95 -30.97
N TYR A 170 1.80 29.17 -31.31
CA TYR A 170 3.00 29.05 -30.47
C TYR A 170 3.98 30.15 -30.87
N LYS A 171 4.24 31.11 -29.96
CA LYS A 171 5.27 32.13 -30.14
C LYS A 171 6.60 31.41 -30.42
N LYS A 172 7.28 31.80 -31.50
CA LYS A 172 8.47 31.15 -32.10
C LYS A 172 9.26 30.32 -31.09
N THR A 173 9.20 28.99 -31.23
CA THR A 173 10.09 28.08 -30.52
C THR A 173 11.53 28.45 -30.84
N HIS A 174 12.35 28.68 -29.82
CA HIS A 174 13.79 28.88 -30.04
C HIS A 174 14.34 27.69 -30.85
N PHE A 175 15.14 28.01 -31.86
CA PHE A 175 15.84 27.03 -32.67
C PHE A 175 16.75 26.21 -31.76
N ILE A 176 16.31 24.99 -31.44
CA ILE A 176 17.24 23.95 -31.04
C ILE A 176 18.22 23.81 -32.21
N ALA A 177 19.50 24.11 -31.97
CA ALA A 177 20.52 24.01 -32.99
C ALA A 177 20.42 22.63 -33.65
N THR A 178 20.53 22.55 -34.97
CA THR A 178 20.25 21.32 -35.74
C THR A 178 20.97 20.09 -35.17
N LYS A 179 22.20 20.27 -34.64
CA LYS A 179 22.98 19.23 -33.97
C LYS A 179 22.35 18.64 -32.68
N HIS A 180 21.43 19.35 -32.05
CA HIS A 180 20.72 18.93 -30.83
C HIS A 180 19.27 18.50 -31.08
N LYS A 181 18.72 18.70 -32.30
CA LYS A 181 17.34 18.29 -32.63
C LYS A 181 17.13 16.78 -32.46
N PHE A 182 18.14 15.96 -32.77
CA PHE A 182 18.07 14.52 -32.55
C PHE A 182 17.99 14.16 -31.06
N LEU A 183 18.87 14.73 -30.23
CA LEU A 183 18.87 14.53 -28.77
C LEU A 183 17.59 15.04 -28.12
N TYR A 184 17.09 16.19 -28.55
CA TYR A 184 15.82 16.73 -28.06
C TYR A 184 14.62 15.89 -28.50
N SER A 185 14.60 15.40 -29.75
CA SER A 185 13.58 14.44 -30.20
C SER A 185 13.63 13.16 -29.38
N LEU A 186 14.82 12.66 -29.04
CA LEU A 186 15.00 11.53 -28.12
C LEU A 186 14.46 11.84 -26.71
N LEU A 187 14.69 13.05 -26.20
CA LEU A 187 14.22 13.50 -24.89
C LEU A 187 12.72 13.78 -24.81
N MET A 188 12.13 14.39 -25.85
CA MET A 188 10.67 14.59 -25.90
C MET A 188 9.95 13.27 -26.13
N LYS A 189 10.60 12.35 -26.84
CA LYS A 189 10.21 10.95 -26.90
C LYS A 189 10.72 10.17 -25.69
N ARG A 190 11.28 10.76 -24.63
CA ARG A 190 11.72 10.04 -23.43
C ARG A 190 10.61 9.19 -22.88
N HIS A 191 9.39 9.72 -22.79
CA HIS A 191 8.26 8.91 -22.33
C HIS A 191 7.98 7.72 -23.27
N LEU A 192 8.18 7.87 -24.58
CA LEU A 192 8.05 6.78 -25.55
C LEU A 192 9.25 5.83 -25.49
N ILE A 193 10.47 6.30 -25.26
CA ILE A 193 11.71 5.49 -25.22
C ILE A 193 11.91 4.84 -23.86
N GLU A 194 11.35 5.38 -22.78
CA GLU A 194 11.20 4.69 -21.51
C GLU A 194 10.08 3.66 -21.62
N LYS A 195 8.94 4.01 -22.25
CA LYS A 195 7.82 3.08 -22.46
C LYS A 195 8.07 2.02 -23.53
N TRP A 196 8.89 2.23 -24.55
CA TRP A 196 9.08 1.29 -25.67
C TRP A 196 9.82 0.01 -25.26
N PRO A 197 10.95 0.08 -24.53
CA PRO A 197 11.53 -1.09 -23.88
C PRO A 197 10.65 -1.55 -22.73
N MET A 198 10.00 -0.68 -21.95
CA MET A 198 9.07 -1.16 -20.91
C MET A 198 7.85 -1.89 -21.49
N ARG A 199 7.38 -1.61 -22.72
CA ARG A 199 6.30 -2.32 -23.42
C ARG A 199 6.80 -3.56 -24.16
N LEU A 200 8.00 -3.51 -24.74
CA LEU A 200 8.66 -4.70 -25.30
C LEU A 200 9.11 -5.67 -24.22
N PHE A 201 9.31 -5.18 -23.00
CA PHE A 201 9.74 -5.90 -21.81
C PHE A 201 8.80 -5.57 -20.66
N ASP A 202 7.48 -5.51 -20.90
CA ASP A 202 6.52 -5.60 -19.80
C ASP A 202 6.82 -6.97 -19.22
N PHE A 203 7.52 -6.96 -18.08
CA PHE A 203 8.07 -8.16 -17.51
C PHE A 203 6.88 -8.99 -17.07
N ASN A 204 6.45 -9.89 -17.95
CA ASN A 204 5.47 -10.88 -17.65
C ASN A 204 6.23 -12.02 -16.96
N PRO A 205 5.98 -12.27 -15.67
CA PRO A 205 6.59 -13.39 -14.99
C PRO A 205 6.36 -14.66 -15.82
N SER A 206 7.38 -15.52 -15.91
CA SER A 206 7.18 -16.81 -16.57
C SER A 206 6.05 -17.57 -15.87
N TYR A 207 5.37 -18.47 -16.59
CA TYR A 207 4.35 -19.31 -15.98
C TYR A 207 4.86 -20.02 -14.72
N GLU A 208 6.11 -20.49 -14.74
CA GLU A 208 6.77 -21.07 -13.57
C GLU A 208 6.92 -20.07 -12.41
N GLN A 209 7.33 -18.83 -12.67
CA GLN A 209 7.39 -17.77 -11.63
C GLN A 209 6.01 -17.47 -11.05
N GLN A 210 4.96 -17.47 -11.87
CA GLN A 210 3.59 -17.29 -11.41
C GLN A 210 3.19 -18.45 -10.49
N CYS A 211 3.33 -19.71 -10.93
CA CYS A 211 3.02 -20.88 -10.11
C CYS A 211 3.79 -20.88 -8.77
N ILE A 212 5.09 -20.53 -8.79
CA ILE A 212 5.89 -20.43 -7.58
C ILE A 212 5.43 -19.27 -6.69
N SER A 213 5.01 -18.15 -7.27
CA SER A 213 4.43 -17.02 -6.51
C SER A 213 3.18 -17.44 -5.75
N HIS A 214 2.25 -18.13 -6.39
CA HIS A 214 1.04 -18.66 -5.74
C HIS A 214 1.38 -19.67 -4.64
N LEU A 215 2.30 -20.60 -4.92
CA LEU A 215 2.75 -21.58 -3.92
C LEU A 215 3.39 -20.92 -2.70
N LEU A 216 4.22 -19.89 -2.92
CA LEU A 216 4.86 -19.14 -1.84
C LEU A 216 3.85 -18.34 -1.02
N ASP A 217 2.87 -17.73 -1.66
CA ASP A 217 1.79 -17.01 -0.99
C ASP A 217 1.01 -17.93 -0.04
N ASP A 218 0.60 -19.11 -0.52
CA ASP A 218 -0.11 -20.11 0.30
C ASP A 218 0.72 -20.60 1.49
N LYS A 219 2.02 -20.89 1.28
CA LYS A 219 2.94 -21.30 2.36
C LYS A 219 3.14 -20.18 3.37
N THR A 220 3.29 -18.95 2.89
CA THR A 220 3.49 -17.76 3.73
C THR A 220 2.28 -17.54 4.63
N LYS A 221 1.06 -17.57 4.06
CA LYS A 221 -0.19 -17.44 4.83
C LYS A 221 -0.33 -18.51 5.91
N LYS A 222 0.03 -19.77 5.62
CA LYS A 222 -0.01 -20.85 6.62
C LYS A 222 0.97 -20.61 7.78
N LEU A 223 2.19 -20.15 7.47
CA LEU A 223 3.20 -19.83 8.49
C LEU A 223 2.79 -18.62 9.33
N ILE A 224 2.30 -17.55 8.70
CA ILE A 224 1.77 -16.37 9.39
C ILE A 224 0.62 -16.78 10.29
N LYS A 225 -0.35 -17.54 9.78
CA LYS A 225 -1.49 -17.97 10.58
C LYS A 225 -1.07 -18.78 11.80
N LYS A 226 -0.09 -19.67 11.64
CA LYS A 226 0.49 -20.41 12.78
C LYS A 226 1.13 -19.44 13.79
N ALA A 227 1.93 -18.49 13.34
CA ALA A 227 2.56 -17.51 14.23
C ALA A 227 1.55 -16.61 14.95
N GLU A 228 0.47 -16.20 14.26
CA GLU A 228 -0.65 -15.50 14.87
C GLU A 228 -1.30 -16.37 15.96
N ASP A 229 -1.54 -17.65 15.67
CA ASP A 229 -2.09 -18.63 16.62
C ASP A 229 -1.16 -18.83 17.84
N ASP A 230 0.15 -18.87 17.61
CA ASP A 230 1.18 -18.98 18.67
C ASP A 230 1.20 -17.71 19.54
N CYS A 231 1.04 -16.51 18.96
CA CYS A 231 0.98 -15.25 19.71
C CYS A 231 -0.18 -15.20 20.72
N TYR A 232 -1.32 -15.88 20.48
CA TYR A 232 -2.40 -15.97 21.47
C TYR A 232 -1.97 -16.68 22.76
N ASN A 233 -0.96 -17.56 22.65
CA ASN A 233 -0.43 -18.34 23.76
C ASN A 233 0.86 -17.73 24.32
N VAL A 234 1.23 -16.50 23.96
CA VAL A 234 2.44 -15.84 24.45
C VAL A 234 2.11 -14.50 25.07
N CYS A 235 2.55 -14.30 26.31
CA CYS A 235 2.41 -13.03 26.99
C CYS A 235 3.16 -11.90 26.25
N GLU A 236 2.45 -10.86 25.84
CA GLU A 236 2.97 -9.69 25.12
C GLU A 236 4.12 -8.98 25.85
N LEU A 237 4.12 -8.98 27.18
CA LEU A 237 5.13 -8.25 27.97
C LEU A 237 6.37 -9.07 28.28
N CYS A 238 6.20 -10.33 28.70
CA CYS A 238 7.34 -11.14 29.17
C CYS A 238 7.76 -12.25 28.21
N GLY A 239 6.92 -12.64 27.25
CA GLY A 239 7.15 -13.76 26.34
C GLY A 239 6.90 -15.14 26.96
N TYR A 240 6.28 -15.23 28.14
CA TYR A 240 5.92 -16.51 28.77
C TYR A 240 4.84 -17.23 27.95
N HIS A 241 5.05 -18.52 27.71
CA HIS A 241 4.11 -19.38 27.00
C HIS A 241 3.00 -19.85 27.95
N ILE A 242 1.77 -19.60 27.56
CA ILE A 242 0.57 -19.71 28.39
C ILE A 242 0.06 -21.15 28.49
N SER A 243 0.35 -22.01 27.50
CA SER A 243 -0.23 -23.36 27.42
C SER A 243 0.38 -24.39 28.35
N ASP A 244 1.48 -24.09 29.02
CA ASP A 244 2.26 -25.08 29.77
C ASP A 244 1.61 -25.42 31.12
N ASP A 245 0.71 -24.55 31.59
CA ASP A 245 -0.11 -24.78 32.75
C ASP A 245 -1.55 -25.08 32.28
N ASN A 246 -2.05 -26.28 32.56
CA ASN A 246 -3.39 -26.81 32.22
C ASN A 246 -4.58 -25.96 32.75
N GLU A 247 -4.30 -24.79 33.32
CA GLU A 247 -5.23 -23.91 33.97
C GLU A 247 -5.30 -22.59 33.18
N TYR A 248 -6.10 -22.63 32.10
CA TYR A 248 -6.74 -21.49 31.44
C TYR A 248 -6.10 -20.13 31.77
N SER A 249 -5.09 -19.73 31.00
CA SER A 249 -4.48 -18.43 31.22
C SER A 249 -5.52 -17.33 31.19
N PRO A 250 -5.43 -16.38 32.13
CA PRO A 250 -6.25 -15.18 32.10
C PRO A 250 -6.01 -14.45 30.78
N ARG A 251 -7.00 -14.48 29.88
CA ARG A 251 -7.05 -13.56 28.75
C ARG A 251 -7.33 -12.18 29.32
N CYS A 252 -6.26 -11.44 29.60
CA CYS A 252 -6.35 -10.15 30.22
C CYS A 252 -6.80 -9.06 29.23
N ILE A 253 -8.07 -9.11 28.83
CA ILE A 253 -8.66 -8.11 27.95
C ILE A 253 -8.84 -6.82 28.76
N THR A 254 -8.05 -5.80 28.44
CA THR A 254 -8.28 -4.46 29.00
C THR A 254 -9.56 -3.87 28.41
N ARG A 255 -10.22 -2.94 29.12
CA ARG A 255 -11.41 -2.23 28.63
C ARG A 255 -11.03 -1.27 27.49
N GLY A 256 -10.82 -1.82 26.29
CA GLY A 256 -10.54 -1.10 25.05
C GLY A 256 -9.59 -1.86 24.14
N TRP A 257 -8.35 -2.06 24.57
CA TRP A 257 -7.33 -2.77 23.79
C TRP A 257 -7.18 -4.21 24.28
N ILE A 258 -7.36 -5.18 23.39
CA ILE A 258 -7.14 -6.58 23.73
C ILE A 258 -5.64 -6.75 23.94
N GLN A 259 -5.24 -7.23 25.12
CA GLN A 259 -3.84 -7.61 25.40
C GLN A 259 -3.80 -9.04 25.93
N TYR A 260 -2.79 -9.78 25.53
CA TYR A 260 -2.52 -11.14 25.97
C TYR A 260 -1.41 -11.10 27.01
N LEU A 261 -1.77 -11.05 28.29
CA LEU A 261 -0.83 -10.95 29.41
C LEU A 261 -0.93 -12.19 30.31
N CYS A 262 0.21 -12.66 30.82
CA CYS A 262 0.21 -13.60 31.94
C CYS A 262 -0.26 -12.91 33.23
N LYS A 263 -0.71 -13.71 34.22
CA LYS A 263 -1.24 -13.23 35.51
C LYS A 263 -0.30 -12.23 36.20
N ASP A 264 1.00 -12.54 36.24
CA ASP A 264 1.99 -11.68 36.89
C ASP A 264 2.16 -10.32 36.18
N CYS A 265 2.12 -10.33 34.84
CA CYS A 265 2.23 -9.09 34.07
C CYS A 265 0.95 -8.26 34.17
N ALA A 266 -0.22 -8.89 34.16
CA ALA A 266 -1.50 -8.20 34.35
C ALA A 266 -1.61 -7.54 35.74
N ASN A 267 -1.15 -8.23 36.79
CA ASN A 267 -1.09 -7.66 38.13
C ASN A 267 -0.13 -6.47 38.23
N LYS A 268 0.98 -6.49 37.49
CA LYS A 268 1.94 -5.38 37.47
C LYS A 268 1.41 -4.15 36.74
N THR A 269 0.61 -4.32 35.69
CA THR A 269 0.04 -3.21 34.92
C THR A 269 -1.13 -2.53 35.63
N LYS A 270 -1.70 -3.17 36.66
CA LYS A 270 -2.89 -2.71 37.40
C LYS A 270 -4.15 -2.56 36.53
N TYR A 271 -4.15 -3.18 35.35
CA TYR A 271 -5.32 -3.18 34.48
C TYR A 271 -6.39 -4.14 35.02
N GLU A 272 -7.64 -3.82 34.71
CA GLU A 272 -8.74 -4.76 34.86
C GLU A 272 -8.61 -5.83 33.78
N TYR A 273 -8.76 -7.09 34.17
CA TYR A 273 -8.54 -8.21 33.28
C TYR A 273 -9.52 -9.35 33.51
N ILE A 274 -9.83 -10.11 32.44
CA ILE A 274 -10.79 -11.22 32.51
C ILE A 274 -10.05 -12.54 32.71
N MET A 275 -10.46 -13.34 33.70
CA MET A 275 -9.92 -14.68 33.95
C MET A 275 -11.06 -15.62 34.31
N ASN A 276 -11.19 -16.72 33.57
CA ASN A 276 -12.25 -17.72 33.77
C ASN A 276 -13.68 -17.12 33.78
N GLY A 277 -13.87 -16.01 33.08
CA GLY A 277 -15.12 -15.27 33.00
C GLY A 277 -15.36 -14.24 34.11
N SER A 278 -14.51 -14.18 35.14
CA SER A 278 -14.53 -13.14 36.19
C SER A 278 -13.60 -11.97 35.83
N ILE A 279 -13.88 -10.78 36.35
CA ILE A 279 -12.99 -9.60 36.24
C ILE A 279 -12.12 -9.50 37.49
N TRP A 280 -10.83 -9.30 37.27
CA TRP A 280 -9.80 -9.17 38.28
C TRP A 280 -9.08 -7.82 38.17
N LYS A 281 -8.57 -7.32 39.29
CA LYS A 281 -7.72 -6.13 39.38
C LYS A 281 -6.76 -6.30 40.54
N ASP A 282 -5.48 -6.03 40.33
CA ASP A 282 -4.43 -6.17 41.34
C ASP A 282 -4.45 -7.54 42.07
N GLY A 283 -4.70 -8.62 41.31
CA GLY A 283 -4.77 -9.98 41.83
C GLY A 283 -6.02 -10.30 42.66
N LYS A 284 -7.01 -9.41 42.71
CA LYS A 284 -8.29 -9.62 43.41
C LYS A 284 -9.45 -9.69 42.42
N GLU A 285 -10.36 -10.64 42.64
CA GLU A 285 -11.60 -10.72 41.88
C GLU A 285 -12.52 -9.56 42.27
N ILE A 286 -12.82 -8.68 41.31
CA ILE A 286 -13.70 -7.53 41.51
C ILE A 286 -15.12 -7.79 40.99
N MET A 287 -15.29 -8.73 40.07
CA MET A 287 -16.58 -9.12 39.53
C MET A 287 -16.58 -10.61 39.18
N THR A 288 -17.54 -11.34 39.71
CA THR A 288 -17.69 -12.78 39.44
C THR A 288 -18.16 -13.04 38.01
N LYS A 289 -17.91 -14.25 37.50
CA LYS A 289 -18.41 -14.70 36.19
C LYS A 289 -19.91 -14.47 35.97
N LYS A 290 -20.72 -14.69 37.00
CA LYS A 290 -22.17 -14.47 36.94
C LYS A 290 -22.48 -12.98 36.77
N GLN A 291 -21.88 -12.13 37.60
CA GLN A 291 -22.07 -10.68 37.52
C GLN A 291 -21.61 -10.11 36.17
N TYR A 292 -20.48 -10.60 35.65
CA TYR A 292 -19.98 -10.18 34.33
C TYR A 292 -20.94 -10.59 33.20
N ALA A 293 -21.47 -11.81 33.24
CA ALA A 293 -22.45 -12.26 32.25
C ALA A 293 -23.75 -11.42 32.29
N GLU A 294 -24.22 -11.06 33.49
CA GLU A 294 -25.37 -10.17 33.67
C GLU A 294 -25.10 -8.75 33.16
N GLU A 295 -23.91 -8.18 33.41
CA GLU A 295 -23.53 -6.86 32.90
C GLU A 295 -23.41 -6.87 31.36
N LYS A 296 -22.80 -7.91 30.80
CA LYS A 296 -22.67 -8.08 29.34
C LYS A 296 -24.03 -8.17 28.66
N ALA A 297 -24.96 -8.95 29.23
CA ALA A 297 -26.33 -9.06 28.69
C ALA A 297 -27.05 -7.71 28.68
N LYS A 298 -26.89 -6.88 29.73
CA LYS A 298 -27.45 -5.52 29.78
C LYS A 298 -26.85 -4.59 28.73
N ILE A 299 -25.54 -4.73 28.44
CA ILE A 299 -24.87 -3.94 27.39
C ILE A 299 -25.40 -4.36 26.02
N GLU A 300 -25.50 -5.66 25.75
CA GLU A 300 -26.03 -6.19 24.49
C GLU A 300 -27.49 -5.76 24.26
N GLU A 301 -28.32 -5.74 25.31
CA GLU A 301 -29.70 -5.22 25.26
C GLU A 301 -29.73 -3.73 24.89
N ARG A 302 -28.86 -2.90 25.47
CA ARG A 302 -28.73 -1.48 25.11
C ARG A 302 -28.29 -1.26 23.66
N PHE A 303 -27.37 -2.09 23.15
CA PHE A 303 -26.95 -2.01 21.75
C PHE A 303 -28.08 -2.38 20.79
N LYS A 304 -28.91 -3.37 21.13
CA LYS A 304 -30.07 -3.71 20.30
C LYS A 304 -31.09 -2.58 20.22
N VAL A 305 -31.40 -1.96 21.36
CA VAL A 305 -32.30 -0.79 21.40
C VAL A 305 -31.74 0.36 20.55
N ALA A 306 -30.44 0.64 20.64
CA ALA A 306 -29.82 1.69 19.83
C ALA A 306 -29.85 1.40 18.32
N GLN A 307 -29.70 0.13 17.91
CA GLN A 307 -29.82 -0.25 16.49
C GLN A 307 -31.25 -0.09 15.96
N GLU A 308 -32.26 -0.40 16.78
CA GLU A 308 -33.66 -0.20 16.41
C GLU A 308 -34.03 1.29 16.28
N ASP A 309 -33.37 2.17 17.06
CA ASP A 309 -33.55 3.62 16.97
C ASP A 309 -32.84 4.23 15.73
N ASP A 310 -31.63 3.77 15.39
CA ASP A 310 -30.90 4.25 14.20
C ASP A 310 -31.62 3.86 12.88
N ASP A 311 -32.28 2.70 12.84
CA ASP A 311 -33.09 2.27 11.68
C ASP A 311 -34.36 3.13 11.47
N LEU A 312 -34.76 3.95 12.46
CA LEU A 312 -35.91 4.86 12.35
C LEU A 312 -35.56 6.21 11.72
N GLU A 313 -34.28 6.61 11.66
CA GLU A 313 -33.85 7.88 11.07
C GLU A 313 -33.57 7.81 9.56
N GLU A 314 -33.57 6.62 8.93
CA GLU A 314 -33.32 6.46 7.48
C GLU A 314 -34.58 6.52 6.57
N ILE A 315 -35.77 6.86 7.09
CA ILE A 315 -37.04 6.71 6.32
C ILE A 315 -37.57 8.00 5.64
N ASP A 316 -37.06 9.21 5.90
CA ASP A 316 -37.74 10.45 5.46
C ASP A 316 -37.18 11.17 4.20
N ASP A 317 -36.18 10.62 3.51
CA ASP A 317 -35.59 11.30 2.33
C ASP A 317 -36.18 10.90 0.96
N GLU A 318 -37.10 9.93 0.88
CA GLU A 318 -37.71 9.49 -0.40
C GLU A 318 -39.04 10.19 -0.79
N ASN A 319 -39.49 11.22 -0.07
CA ASN A 319 -40.74 11.95 -0.39
C ASN A 319 -40.54 13.44 -0.75
N GLN A 320 -39.38 13.84 -1.26
CA GLN A 320 -39.19 15.15 -1.91
C GLN A 320 -39.17 15.03 -3.44
N ASP A 321 -40.35 14.82 -4.03
CA ASP A 321 -40.62 15.03 -5.47
C ASP A 321 -41.81 15.98 -5.67
#